data_AF-A0A377D1I1-F1
#
_entry.id   AF-A0A377D1I1-F1
#
_cell.length_a   1.000
_cell.length_b   1.000
_cell.length_c   1.000
_cell.angle_alpha   90.00
_cell.angle_beta   90.00
_cell.angle_gamma   90.00
#
_symmetry.space_group_name_H-M   'P 1'
#
loop_
_entity.id
_entity.type
_entity.pdbx_description
1 polymer ?
#
loop_
_entity_poly.entity_id
_entity_poly.type
_entity_poly.pdbx_seq_one_letter_code
_entity_poly.pdbx_strand_id
1 'polypeptide(L)' 'MPGEGGHVDFAPNSEEEAIILEILRAEIGHVSAERVLSGPGLVNLYRAIVKADNRLPENLKPKDITERRAG' A
#
# COMPACT_ATOMS: atom_id res chain seq x y z
N MET A 1 4.36 -3.22 26.69
CA MET A 1 4.03 -1.91 26.09
C MET A 1 3.66 -2.16 24.63
N PRO A 2 2.44 -1.84 24.17
CA PRO A 2 2.14 -1.87 22.75
C PRO A 2 2.95 -0.76 22.08
N GLY A 3 3.80 -1.10 21.11
CA GLY A 3 4.67 -0.14 20.44
C GLY A 3 3.89 0.71 19.45
N GLU A 4 3.95 2.03 19.62
CA GLU A 4 3.47 3.05 18.67
C GLU A 4 4.35 3.13 17.40
N GLY A 5 4.93 2.01 16.96
CA GLY A 5 5.77 1.94 15.76
C GLY A 5 4.96 1.85 14.46
N GLY A 6 3.63 1.76 14.57
CA GLY A 6 2.73 1.66 13.42
C GLY A 6 2.23 3.00 12.86
N HIS A 7 2.33 4.06 13.68
CA HIS A 7 2.00 5.44 13.32
C HIS A 7 3.14 6.17 12.61
N VAL A 8 4.22 5.47 12.26
CA VAL A 8 5.31 6.07 11.50
C VAL A 8 4.82 6.31 10.07
N ASP A 9 5.06 7.53 9.58
CA ASP A 9 4.78 7.91 8.20
C ASP A 9 5.46 6.93 7.24
N PHE A 10 4.82 6.61 6.12
CA PHE A 10 5.48 5.87 5.06
C PHE A 10 6.65 6.71 4.52
N ALA A 11 7.88 6.28 4.79
CA ALA A 11 9.10 6.96 4.39
C ALA A 11 9.70 6.29 3.13
N PRO A 12 9.49 6.86 1.93
CA PRO A 12 9.99 6.28 0.70
C PRO A 12 11.53 6.41 0.63
N ASN A 13 12.21 5.33 0.25
CA ASN A 13 13.68 5.28 0.11
C ASN A 13 14.13 5.28 -1.35
N SER A 14 13.19 5.32 -2.30
CA SER A 14 13.44 5.34 -3.74
C SER A 14 12.44 6.24 -4.46
N GLU A 15 12.76 6.62 -5.70
CA GLU A 15 11.84 7.38 -6.55
C GLU A 15 10.56 6.60 -6.86
N GLU A 16 10.68 5.28 -7.03
CA GLU A 16 9.53 4.37 -7.17
C GLU A 16 8.63 4.40 -5.93
N GLU A 17 9.21 4.28 -4.74
CA GLU A 17 8.45 4.37 -3.47
C GLU A 17 7.80 5.75 -3.29
N ALA A 18 8.45 6.83 -3.75
CA ALA A 18 7.89 8.17 -3.71
C ALA A 18 6.67 8.30 -4.63
N ILE A 19 6.73 7.74 -5.85
CA ILE A 19 5.57 7.68 -6.77
C ILE A 19 4.42 6.89 -6.13
N ILE A 20 4.72 5.73 -5.53
CA ILE A 20 3.74 4.90 -4.82
C ILE A 20 3.10 5.71 -3.68
N LEU A 21 3.89 6.42 -2.88
CA LEU A 21 3.37 7.29 -1.81
C LEU A 21 2.44 8.37 -2.35
N GLU A 22 2.81 9.06 -3.43
CA GLU A 22 1.97 10.11 -4.02
C GLU A 22 0.63 9.54 -4.52
N ILE A 23 0.66 8.35 -5.16
CA ILE A 23 -0.56 7.67 -5.62
C ILE A 23 -1.46 7.30 -4.44
N LEU A 24 -0.89 6.75 -3.36
CA LEU A 24 -1.63 6.42 -2.16
C LEU A 24 -2.19 7.69 -1.49
N ARG A 25 -1.38 8.75 -1.38
CA ARG A 25 -1.79 10.02 -0.76
C ARG A 25 -2.95 10.66 -1.52
N ALA A 26 -2.95 10.59 -2.85
CA ALA A 26 -4.03 11.10 -3.67
C ALA A 26 -5.36 10.37 -3.46
N GLU A 27 -5.33 9.07 -3.11
CA GLU A 27 -6.54 8.27 -2.92
C GLU A 27 -7.09 8.30 -1.49
N ILE A 28 -6.21 8.26 -0.48
CA ILE A 28 -6.62 8.06 0.92
C ILE A 28 -6.13 9.13 1.90
N GLY A 29 -5.41 10.16 1.41
CA GLY A 29 -4.86 11.21 2.26
C GLY A 29 -3.63 10.74 3.02
N HIS A 30 -3.61 10.86 4.35
CA HIS A 30 -2.44 10.47 5.14
C HIS A 30 -2.16 8.95 5.06
N VAL A 31 -0.90 8.59 4.79
CA VAL A 31 -0.45 7.21 4.60
C VAL A 31 0.52 6.83 5.71
N SER A 32 0.05 6.08 6.71
CA SER A 32 0.91 5.47 7.73
C SER A 32 1.38 4.07 7.31
N ALA A 33 2.48 3.59 7.90
CA ALA A 33 2.99 2.25 7.69
C ALA A 33 1.95 1.15 7.99
N GLU A 34 1.16 1.30 9.07
CA GLU A 34 0.05 0.38 9.38
C GLU A 34 -1.07 0.37 8.33
N ARG A 35 -1.34 1.52 7.71
CA ARG A 35 -2.38 1.62 6.67
C ARG A 35 -2.01 0.78 5.46
N VAL A 36 -0.71 0.68 5.16
CA VAL A 36 -0.14 -0.10 4.06
C VAL A 36 0.02 -1.58 4.43
N LEU A 37 0.43 -1.89 5.67
CA LEU A 37 0.72 -3.26 6.13
C LEU A 37 -0.50 -4.00 6.72
N SER A 38 -1.69 -3.76 6.16
CA SER A 38 -2.94 -4.45 6.53
C SER A 38 -3.52 -5.20 5.32
N GLY A 39 -4.49 -6.11 5.52
CA GLY A 39 -5.14 -6.82 4.41
C GLY A 39 -5.66 -5.87 3.29
N PRO A 40 -6.44 -4.82 3.64
CA PRO A 40 -6.81 -3.77 2.68
C PRO A 40 -5.62 -2.92 2.21
N GLY A 41 -4.63 -2.69 3.07
CA GLY A 41 -3.41 -1.96 2.74
C GLY A 41 -2.59 -2.60 1.63
N LEU A 42 -2.51 -3.94 1.61
CA LEU A 42 -1.84 -4.69 0.56
C LEU A 42 -2.52 -4.53 -0.81
N VAL A 43 -3.86 -4.37 -0.84
CA VAL A 43 -4.58 -4.04 -2.07
C VAL A 43 -4.24 -2.65 -2.56
N ASN A 44 -4.19 -1.68 -1.65
CA ASN A 44 -3.82 -0.31 -1.99
C ASN A 44 -2.38 -0.25 -2.53
N LEU A 45 -1.45 -0.98 -1.89
CA LEU A 45 -0.07 -1.08 -2.34
C LEU A 45 0.04 -1.73 -3.73
N TYR A 46 -0.65 -2.85 -3.95
CA TYR A 46 -0.72 -3.48 -5.28
C TYR A 46 -1.23 -2.50 -6.34
N ARG A 47 -2.34 -1.80 -6.06
CA ARG A 47 -2.93 -0.82 -7.00
C ARG A 47 -1.96 0.33 -7.28
N ALA A 48 -1.24 0.80 -6.28
CA ALA A 48 -0.27 1.88 -6.43
C ALA A 48 0.96 1.46 -7.25
N ILE A 49 1.52 0.26 -7.01
CA ILE A 49 2.63 -0.30 -7.79
C ILE A 49 2.24 -0.44 -9.26
N VAL A 50 1.08 -1.03 -9.55
CA VAL A 50 0.63 -1.22 -10.94
C VAL A 50 0.43 0.12 -11.66
N LYS A 51 -0.07 1.14 -10.95
CA LYS A 51 -0.20 2.49 -11.49
C LYS A 51 1.16 3.17 -11.71
N ALA A 52 2.11 3.00 -10.80
CA ALA A 52 3.48 3.51 -10.95
C ALA A 52 4.16 2.94 -12.21
N ASP A 53 3.87 1.67 -12.52
CA ASP A 53 4.29 0.99 -13.76
C ASP A 53 3.51 1.41 -15.02
N ASN A 54 2.64 2.43 -14.94
CA ASN A 54 1.73 2.85 -16.03
C ASN A 54 0.82 1.72 -16.56
N ARG A 55 0.47 0.76 -15.70
CA ARG A 55 -0.46 -0.33 -16.00
C ARG A 55 -1.80 -0.09 -15.33
N LEU A 56 -2.83 -0.81 -15.77
CA LEU A 56 -4.16 -0.76 -15.16
C LEU A 56 -4.29 -1.84 -14.09
N PRO A 57 -4.54 -1.49 -12.82
CA PRO A 57 -4.75 -2.47 -11.77
C PRO A 57 -6.03 -3.26 -12.01
N GLU A 58 -5.94 -4.58 -11.88
CA GLU A 58 -7.12 -5.43 -11.80
C GLU A 58 -7.92 -5.07 -10.54
N ASN A 59 -9.25 -5.21 -10.60
CA ASN A 59 -10.13 -4.94 -9.45
C ASN A 59 -10.08 -6.11 -8.45
N LEU A 60 -8.93 -6.29 -7.80
CA LEU A 60 -8.72 -7.30 -6.78
C LEU A 60 -9.37 -6.86 -5.46
N LYS A 61 -10.18 -7.75 -4.87
CA LYS A 61 -10.74 -7.53 -3.53
C LYS A 61 -9.69 -7.94 -2.48
N PRO A 62 -9.75 -7.40 -1.25
CA PRO A 62 -8.82 -7.77 -0.17
C PRO A 62 -8.66 -9.27 0.04
N LYS A 63 -9.78 -10.02 -0.06
CA LYS A 63 -9.79 -11.49 0.04
C LYS A 63 -8.89 -12.17 -1.00
N ASP A 64 -8.81 -11.63 -2.22
CA ASP A 64 -8.09 -12.23 -3.34
C ASP A 64 -6.57 -12.09 -3.17
N ILE A 65 -6.12 -11.10 -2.39
CA ILE A 65 -4.70 -10.87 -2.08
C ILE A 65 -4.28 -11.62 -0.81
N THR A 66 -5.13 -11.68 0.21
CA THR A 66 -4.82 -12.41 1.45
C THR A 66 -4.79 -13.93 1.24
N GLU A 67 -5.63 -14.47 0.34
CA GLU A 67 -5.64 -15.91 0.02
C GLU A 67 -4.41 -16.38 -0.77
N ARG A 68 -3.78 -15.51 -1.57
CA ARG A 68 -2.57 -15.87 -2.35
C ARG A 68 -1.29 -16.05 -1.53
N ARG A 69 -1.28 -15.66 -0.24
CA ARG A 69 -0.11 -15.81 0.63
C ARG A 69 -0.15 -17.07 1.52
N ALA A 70 -1.23 -17.87 1.43
CA ALA A 70 -1.43 -19.08 2.22
C ALA A 70 -1.23 -20.39 1.43
N GLY A 71 -0.58 -20.32 0.26
CA GLY A 71 -0.18 -21.48 -0.55
C GLY A 71 1.32 -21.71 -0.53
#